data_AF-A0A934TS06-F1
#
_entry.id   AF-A0A934TS06-F1
#
_cell.length_a   1.000
_cell.length_b   1.000
_cell.length_c   1.000
_cell.angle_alpha   90.00
_cell.angle_beta   90.00
_cell.angle_gamma   90.00
#
_symmetry.space_group_name_H-M   'P 1'
#
loop_
_entity.id
_entity.type
_entity.pdbx_description
1 polymer ?
#
loop_
_entity_poly.entity_id
_entity_poly.type
_entity_poly.pdbx_seq_one_letter_code
_entity_poly.pdbx_strand_id
1 'polypeptide(L)'
;MTDVLSTTIACSDCTERRQDLEGTGHHVVDCREDPSLPGYCVLRYAPPDVPVATALPAIPATQAQAAKGIVNLFETGSVRGDYSQVTNLPGDTGRLTYGRAQTTLGSGNLHVLVERYCNTVGARFGERLRAWLPALAARSAAADTDLKLHNVLRASADDPVMRDVQDAFFDDAYWNPALRAATRLGIRSPLGVAVVYDSWVHGSWALLRDRTMADGTVQQLGEPEWIQRYVRTRRDWLATHPNALLRQTVYRMDAFQRLIAQDAWGLALPLVVRGAEISLASLAALPPGCYDGPQPGTRVLSVQAPLQRGLDVRLVQLALSDQGCDVRADGIFGNASAQLVRAFQRGNELPETAVADAATLQRLLALNA
;
A
#
# COMPACT_ATOMS: atom_id res chain seq x y z
N MET A 1 22.44 3.55 -6.43
CA MET A 1 22.01 2.20 -6.81
C MET A 1 20.69 2.35 -7.53
N THR A 2 20.53 1.76 -8.71
CA THR A 2 19.28 1.87 -9.47
C THR A 2 18.27 0.92 -8.85
N ASP A 3 17.16 1.44 -8.33
CA ASP A 3 16.11 0.66 -7.68
C ASP A 3 15.43 -0.26 -8.70
N VAL A 4 15.90 -1.49 -8.85
CA VAL A 4 15.25 -2.46 -9.74
C VAL A 4 14.00 -2.99 -9.03
N LEU A 5 12.85 -2.56 -9.51
CA LEU A 5 11.54 -3.05 -9.10
C LEU A 5 11.23 -4.35 -9.86
N SER A 6 10.34 -5.15 -9.29
CA SER A 6 9.76 -6.28 -10.01
C SER A 6 8.25 -6.34 -9.87
N THR A 7 7.59 -6.89 -10.88
CA THR A 7 6.16 -7.18 -10.86
C THR A 7 5.91 -8.52 -11.51
N THR A 8 4.96 -9.27 -10.96
CA THR A 8 4.55 -10.57 -11.48
C THR A 8 3.35 -10.38 -12.39
N ILE A 9 3.47 -10.84 -13.63
CA ILE A 9 2.43 -10.72 -14.67
C ILE A 9 2.24 -12.08 -15.34
N ALA A 10 1.14 -12.27 -16.08
CA ALA A 10 1.04 -13.44 -16.93
C ALA A 10 2.15 -13.41 -17.98
N CYS A 11 2.78 -14.55 -18.29
CA CYS A 11 3.86 -14.58 -19.28
C CYS A 11 3.40 -14.13 -20.68
N SER A 12 2.11 -14.30 -21.00
CA SER A 12 1.49 -13.76 -22.21
C SER A 12 1.62 -12.24 -22.32
N ASP A 13 1.74 -11.54 -21.20
CA ASP A 13 1.68 -10.09 -21.13
C ASP A 13 3.09 -9.47 -21.09
N CYS A 14 4.16 -10.28 -21.09
CA CYS A 14 5.54 -9.79 -21.01
C CYS A 14 5.85 -8.75 -22.07
N THR A 15 5.58 -9.04 -23.35
CA THR A 15 5.92 -8.13 -24.45
C THR A 15 5.21 -6.78 -24.32
N GLU A 16 3.91 -6.81 -24.04
CA GLU A 16 3.08 -5.62 -23.91
C GLU A 16 3.48 -4.80 -22.68
N ARG A 17 3.68 -5.46 -21.53
CA ARG A 17 4.07 -4.78 -20.29
C ARG A 17 5.45 -4.15 -20.39
N ARG A 18 6.38 -4.78 -21.13
CA ARG A 18 7.68 -4.19 -21.44
C ARG A 18 7.51 -2.91 -22.25
N GLN A 19 6.75 -2.96 -23.34
CA GLN A 19 6.49 -1.78 -24.17
C GLN A 19 5.81 -0.65 -23.39
N ASP A 20 4.85 -0.98 -22.53
CA ASP A 20 4.20 0.00 -21.65
C ASP A 20 5.20 0.66 -20.69
N LEU A 21 6.06 -0.13 -20.05
CA LEU A 21 7.09 0.38 -19.12
C LEU A 21 8.14 1.22 -19.86
N GLU A 22 8.70 0.71 -20.95
CA GLU A 22 9.68 1.43 -21.78
C GLU A 22 9.09 2.72 -22.34
N GLY A 23 7.84 2.67 -22.82
CA GLY A 23 7.09 3.83 -23.26
C GLY A 23 6.85 4.85 -22.14
N THR A 24 7.00 4.49 -20.86
CA THR A 24 6.92 5.41 -19.71
C THR A 24 8.29 5.85 -19.18
N GLY A 25 9.37 5.56 -19.90
CA GLY A 25 10.75 5.91 -19.53
C GLY A 25 11.42 4.93 -18.57
N HIS A 26 10.72 3.88 -18.13
CA HIS A 26 11.34 2.84 -17.32
C HIS A 26 12.28 2.00 -18.19
N HIS A 27 13.38 1.56 -17.62
CA HIS A 27 14.29 0.64 -18.29
C HIS A 27 13.94 -0.80 -17.87
N VAL A 28 13.31 -1.56 -18.75
CA VAL A 28 13.08 -2.98 -18.53
C VAL A 28 14.41 -3.72 -18.49
N VAL A 29 14.65 -4.46 -17.42
CA VAL A 29 15.82 -5.33 -17.26
C VAL A 29 15.56 -6.68 -17.93
N ASP A 30 14.48 -7.36 -17.54
CA ASP A 30 14.02 -8.60 -18.16
C ASP A 30 12.55 -8.91 -17.80
N CYS A 31 11.99 -9.91 -18.47
CA CYS A 31 10.71 -10.54 -18.11
C CYS A 31 10.89 -12.05 -18.33
N ARG A 32 10.92 -12.84 -17.26
CA ARG A 32 11.24 -14.27 -17.32
C ARG A 32 10.23 -15.06 -16.52
N GLU A 33 9.93 -16.29 -16.95
CA GLU A 33 9.02 -17.17 -16.22
C GLU A 33 9.47 -17.35 -14.77
N ASP A 34 8.52 -17.24 -13.85
CA ASP A 34 8.74 -17.49 -12.43
C ASP A 34 8.79 -19.01 -12.21
N PRO A 35 9.93 -19.57 -11.78
CA PRO A 35 10.04 -21.01 -11.53
C PRO A 35 9.05 -21.51 -10.45
N SER A 36 8.56 -20.62 -9.59
CA SER A 36 7.60 -20.94 -8.54
C SER A 36 6.14 -20.81 -8.97
N LEU A 37 5.88 -20.19 -10.12
CA LEU A 37 4.51 -19.92 -10.59
C LEU A 37 4.40 -20.12 -12.13
N PRO A 38 4.17 -21.37 -12.58
CA PRO A 38 4.09 -21.68 -14.02
C PRO A 38 3.05 -20.82 -14.76
N GLY A 39 3.44 -20.31 -15.93
CA GLY A 39 2.60 -19.40 -16.74
C GLY A 39 2.63 -17.93 -16.31
N TYR A 40 3.35 -17.59 -15.24
CA TYR A 40 3.59 -16.23 -14.80
C TYR A 40 5.06 -15.87 -14.93
N CYS A 41 5.33 -14.60 -15.24
CA CYS A 41 6.65 -14.08 -15.46
C CYS A 41 6.94 -12.92 -14.50
N VAL A 42 8.17 -12.87 -13.99
CA VAL A 42 8.70 -11.75 -13.22
C VAL A 42 9.30 -10.74 -14.20
N LEU A 43 8.65 -9.58 -14.30
CA LEU A 43 9.13 -8.42 -15.04
C LEU A 43 9.95 -7.53 -14.11
N ARG A 44 11.23 -7.39 -14.40
CA ARG A 44 12.15 -6.51 -13.64
C ARG A 44 12.44 -5.26 -14.43
N TYR A 45 12.41 -4.12 -13.78
CA TYR A 45 12.61 -2.83 -14.43
C TYR A 45 13.16 -1.78 -13.45
N ALA A 46 13.92 -0.84 -13.98
CA ALA A 46 14.38 0.33 -13.26
C ALA A 46 13.44 1.52 -13.55
N PRO A 47 13.11 2.35 -12.55
CA PRO A 47 12.53 3.65 -12.78
C PRO A 47 13.48 4.52 -13.62
N PRO A 48 12.96 5.50 -14.37
CA PRO A 48 13.78 6.39 -15.17
C PRO A 48 14.84 7.12 -14.31
N ASP A 49 16.09 7.20 -14.81
CA ASP A 49 17.23 7.82 -14.10
C ASP A 49 17.03 9.31 -13.76
N VAL A 50 16.25 9.99 -14.59
CA VAL A 50 15.76 11.35 -14.36
C VAL A 50 14.24 11.26 -14.49
N PRO A 51 13.45 11.86 -13.57
CA PRO A 51 12.02 12.01 -13.82
C PRO A 51 11.86 12.61 -15.21
N VAL A 52 11.31 11.85 -16.17
CA VAL A 52 11.20 12.33 -17.54
C VAL A 52 10.43 13.64 -17.47
N ALA A 53 11.13 14.74 -17.74
CA ALA A 53 10.62 16.10 -17.63
C ALA A 53 9.67 16.45 -18.79
N THR A 54 8.85 15.49 -19.23
CA THR A 54 7.53 15.84 -19.73
C THR A 54 6.73 16.22 -18.50
N ALA A 55 6.44 17.50 -18.30
CA ALA A 55 5.53 17.93 -17.24
C ALA A 55 4.29 17.02 -17.29
N LEU A 56 4.15 16.15 -16.29
CA LEU A 56 2.94 15.35 -16.14
C LEU A 56 1.79 16.37 -16.16
N PRO A 57 0.73 16.18 -16.97
CA PRO A 57 -0.41 17.07 -16.91
C PRO A 57 -0.89 17.10 -15.48
N ALA A 58 -0.89 18.30 -14.92
CA ALA A 58 -1.26 18.49 -13.54
C ALA A 58 -2.78 18.33 -13.44
N ILE A 59 -3.24 17.15 -13.02
CA ILE A 59 -4.49 17.15 -12.25
C ILE A 59 -4.17 17.78 -10.88
N PRO A 60 -5.09 18.55 -10.28
CA PRO A 60 -4.84 19.15 -8.98
C PRO A 60 -4.47 18.09 -7.92
N ALA A 61 -3.58 18.43 -6.99
CA ALA A 61 -3.09 17.49 -5.98
C ALA A 61 -4.23 16.82 -5.18
N THR A 62 -5.24 17.60 -4.79
CA THR A 62 -6.46 17.10 -4.15
C THR A 62 -7.19 16.06 -5.01
N GLN A 63 -7.21 16.24 -6.32
CA GLN A 63 -7.87 15.32 -7.24
C GLN A 63 -7.05 14.07 -7.54
N ALA A 64 -5.72 14.19 -7.53
CA ALA A 64 -4.85 13.02 -7.50
C ALA A 64 -5.07 12.19 -6.23
N GLN A 65 -5.20 12.84 -5.07
CA GLN A 65 -5.53 12.17 -3.82
C GLN A 65 -6.92 11.54 -3.84
N ALA A 66 -7.92 12.20 -4.43
CA ALA A 66 -9.26 11.63 -4.60
C ALA A 66 -9.23 10.38 -5.49
N ALA A 67 -8.54 10.44 -6.64
CA ALA A 67 -8.38 9.29 -7.54
C ALA A 67 -7.68 8.10 -6.85
N LYS A 68 -6.62 8.36 -6.07
CA LYS A 68 -5.96 7.34 -5.25
C LYS A 68 -6.89 6.81 -4.15
N GLY A 69 -7.69 7.67 -3.54
CA GLY A 69 -8.69 7.31 -2.54
C GLY A 69 -9.76 6.37 -3.07
N ILE A 70 -10.22 6.56 -4.31
CA ILE A 70 -11.15 5.64 -4.99
C ILE A 70 -10.54 4.24 -5.10
N VAL A 71 -9.29 4.14 -5.56
CA VAL A 71 -8.60 2.85 -5.67
C VAL A 71 -8.36 2.23 -4.29
N ASN A 72 -7.92 3.01 -3.30
CA ASN A 72 -7.76 2.53 -1.92
C ASN A 72 -9.06 1.95 -1.34
N LEU A 73 -10.23 2.55 -1.63
CA LEU A 73 -11.53 2.02 -1.22
C LEU A 73 -11.84 0.67 -1.90
N PHE A 74 -11.38 0.46 -3.12
CA PHE A 74 -11.52 -0.83 -3.79
C PHE A 74 -10.58 -1.90 -3.22
N GLU A 75 -9.35 -1.52 -2.84
CA GLU A 75 -8.38 -2.45 -2.27
C GLU A 75 -8.65 -2.79 -0.80
N THR A 76 -8.98 -1.80 0.01
CA THR A 76 -8.95 -1.91 1.48
C THR A 76 -10.23 -1.45 2.16
N GLY A 77 -11.17 -0.85 1.42
CA GLY A 77 -12.37 -0.22 2.01
C GLY A 77 -12.09 1.07 2.79
N SER A 78 -10.85 1.58 2.79
CA SER A 78 -10.44 2.83 3.44
C SER A 78 -9.96 3.84 2.40
N VAL A 79 -10.31 5.12 2.56
CA VAL A 79 -9.85 6.21 1.68
C VAL A 79 -8.32 6.36 1.72
N ARG A 80 -7.71 6.20 2.90
CA ARG A 80 -6.26 6.35 3.11
C ARG A 80 -5.49 5.03 2.93
N GLY A 81 -6.18 3.90 2.78
CA GLY A 81 -5.59 2.55 2.85
C GLY A 81 -4.98 2.23 4.22
N ASP A 82 -4.22 1.15 4.34
CA ASP A 82 -3.60 0.70 5.61
C ASP A 82 -2.08 0.56 5.47
N TYR A 83 -1.34 1.55 5.98
CA TYR A 83 0.13 1.57 5.92
C TYR A 83 0.78 0.59 6.89
N SER A 84 0.03 0.13 7.90
CA SER A 84 0.53 -0.78 8.95
C SER A 84 0.26 -2.25 8.63
N GLN A 85 -0.50 -2.53 7.57
CA GLN A 85 -0.90 -3.88 7.22
C GLN A 85 0.32 -4.75 6.94
N VAL A 86 0.53 -5.77 7.77
CA VAL A 86 1.53 -6.82 7.59
C VAL A 86 0.80 -8.15 7.55
N THR A 87 0.88 -8.84 6.42
CA THR A 87 0.25 -10.14 6.19
C THR A 87 1.30 -11.14 5.72
N ASN A 88 1.07 -12.40 6.04
CA ASN A 88 1.79 -13.52 5.46
C ASN A 88 0.74 -14.62 5.24
N LEU A 89 0.43 -14.89 3.96
CA LEU A 89 -0.58 -15.86 3.58
C LEU A 89 0.13 -17.16 3.16
N PRO A 90 -0.08 -18.28 3.88
CA PRO A 90 0.52 -19.55 3.52
C PRO A 90 0.13 -19.97 2.10
N GLY A 91 1.14 -20.26 1.27
CA GLY A 91 0.95 -20.67 -0.13
C GLY A 91 0.83 -19.51 -1.13
N ASP A 92 0.87 -18.26 -0.68
CA ASP A 92 0.97 -17.09 -1.56
C ASP A 92 2.43 -16.85 -1.97
N THR A 93 2.66 -16.63 -3.27
CA THR A 93 4.00 -16.32 -3.80
C THR A 93 4.52 -14.96 -3.32
N GLY A 94 3.63 -14.05 -2.92
CA GLY A 94 3.98 -12.79 -2.28
C GLY A 94 4.67 -12.97 -0.92
N ARG A 95 4.36 -14.05 -0.19
CA ARG A 95 4.88 -14.33 1.15
C ARG A 95 4.63 -13.14 2.11
N LEU A 96 5.61 -12.70 2.90
CA LEU A 96 5.48 -11.49 3.72
C LEU A 96 5.12 -10.27 2.86
N THR A 97 3.99 -9.64 3.20
CA THR A 97 3.42 -8.51 2.48
C THR A 97 3.16 -7.34 3.43
N TYR A 98 3.43 -6.11 2.98
CA TYR A 98 3.48 -4.91 3.82
C TYR A 98 2.92 -3.65 3.15
N GLY A 99 2.17 -2.86 3.91
CA GLY A 99 1.90 -1.45 3.62
C GLY A 99 0.64 -1.17 2.79
N ARG A 100 0.40 0.11 2.48
CA ARG A 100 -0.87 0.62 1.92
C ARG A 100 -1.37 -0.11 0.68
N ALA A 101 -0.44 -0.46 -0.21
CA ALA A 101 -0.74 -1.20 -1.44
C ALA A 101 0.06 -2.51 -1.51
N GLN A 102 0.38 -3.08 -0.33
CA GLN A 102 0.81 -4.47 -0.15
C GLN A 102 2.04 -4.86 -1.01
N THR A 103 3.20 -4.23 -0.75
CA THR A 103 4.48 -4.67 -1.35
C THR A 103 4.95 -5.98 -0.72
N THR A 104 5.66 -6.82 -1.48
CA THR A 104 5.92 -8.21 -1.07
C THR A 104 7.41 -8.54 -0.95
N LEU A 105 7.72 -9.49 -0.07
CA LEU A 105 9.05 -10.10 0.05
C LEU A 105 9.36 -10.96 -1.19
N GLY A 106 8.35 -11.69 -1.69
CA GLY A 106 8.49 -12.56 -2.86
C GLY A 106 9.01 -11.82 -4.09
N SER A 107 8.48 -10.63 -4.38
CA SER A 107 8.96 -9.78 -5.47
C SER A 107 10.31 -9.10 -5.18
N GLY A 108 10.73 -9.05 -3.93
CA GLY A 108 11.90 -8.28 -3.49
C GLY A 108 11.63 -6.77 -3.38
N ASN A 109 10.44 -6.29 -3.72
CA ASN A 109 10.08 -4.87 -3.59
C ASN A 109 10.00 -4.44 -2.12
N LEU A 110 9.73 -5.35 -1.19
CA LEU A 110 9.79 -5.06 0.25
C LEU A 110 11.18 -4.60 0.67
N HIS A 111 12.25 -5.22 0.13
CA HIS A 111 13.61 -4.77 0.40
C HIS A 111 13.85 -3.35 -0.10
N VAL A 112 13.48 -3.05 -1.35
CA VAL A 112 13.65 -1.72 -1.95
C VAL A 112 12.92 -0.65 -1.12
N LEU A 113 11.66 -0.92 -0.73
CA LEU A 113 10.87 0.01 0.08
C LEU A 113 11.53 0.26 1.45
N VAL A 114 11.92 -0.81 2.16
CA VAL A 114 12.54 -0.69 3.48
C VAL A 114 13.91 -0.02 3.38
N GLU A 115 14.69 -0.30 2.35
CA GLU A 115 15.98 0.35 2.11
C GLU A 115 15.82 1.86 1.87
N ARG A 116 14.85 2.27 1.02
CA ARG A 116 14.50 3.69 0.83
C ARG A 116 14.15 4.36 2.16
N TYR A 117 13.33 3.71 2.98
CA TYR A 117 12.97 4.25 4.30
C TYR A 117 14.19 4.38 5.21
N CYS A 118 15.00 3.33 5.33
CA CYS A 118 16.23 3.36 6.13
C CYS A 118 17.19 4.48 5.69
N ASN A 119 17.22 4.83 4.41
CA ASN A 119 18.08 5.87 3.86
C ASN A 119 17.45 7.27 3.86
N THR A 120 16.21 7.43 4.35
CA THR A 120 15.53 8.72 4.44
C THR A 120 15.83 9.41 5.77
N VAL A 121 16.25 10.68 5.72
CA VAL A 121 16.54 11.47 6.91
C VAL A 121 15.29 11.61 7.79
N GLY A 122 15.44 11.38 9.09
CA GLY A 122 14.33 11.46 10.05
C GLY A 122 13.48 10.19 10.18
N ALA A 123 13.83 9.10 9.47
CA ALA A 123 13.17 7.81 9.60
C ALA A 123 13.35 7.22 11.01
N ARG A 124 12.30 7.32 11.83
CA ARG A 124 12.29 6.95 13.26
C ARG A 124 12.67 5.49 13.52
N PHE A 125 12.24 4.58 12.63
CA PHE A 125 12.51 3.14 12.72
C PHE A 125 13.56 2.68 11.72
N GLY A 126 14.20 3.60 10.98
CA GLY A 126 15.17 3.27 9.93
C GLY A 126 16.32 2.42 10.47
N GLU A 127 16.99 2.89 11.53
CA GLU A 127 18.11 2.16 12.15
C GLU A 127 17.72 0.76 12.67
N ARG A 128 16.51 0.61 13.23
CA ARG A 128 16.00 -0.72 13.64
C ARG A 128 15.83 -1.62 12.42
N LEU A 129 15.17 -1.12 11.36
CA LEU A 129 14.90 -1.90 10.15
C LEU A 129 16.17 -2.28 9.38
N ARG A 130 17.28 -1.54 9.52
CA ARG A 130 18.56 -1.86 8.87
C ARG A 130 19.04 -3.27 9.15
N ALA A 131 18.82 -3.79 10.36
CA ALA A 131 19.23 -5.14 10.74
C ALA A 131 18.62 -6.24 9.86
N TRP A 132 17.44 -5.99 9.29
CA TRP A 132 16.74 -6.94 8.43
C TRP A 132 16.98 -6.73 6.93
N LEU A 133 17.67 -5.66 6.51
CA LEU A 133 17.94 -5.41 5.09
C LEU A 133 18.62 -6.59 4.38
N PRO A 134 19.65 -7.26 4.96
CA PRO A 134 20.24 -8.44 4.31
C PRO A 134 19.26 -9.59 4.13
N ALA A 135 18.41 -9.85 5.13
CA ALA A 135 17.39 -10.91 5.06
C ALA A 135 16.30 -10.59 4.03
N LEU A 136 15.88 -9.33 3.94
CA LEU A 136 14.92 -8.86 2.95
C LEU A 136 15.50 -8.93 1.53
N ALA A 137 16.75 -8.51 1.34
CA ALA A 137 17.46 -8.57 0.05
C ALA A 137 17.59 -10.02 -0.45
N ALA A 138 17.93 -10.94 0.47
CA ALA A 138 18.03 -12.37 0.19
C ALA A 138 16.66 -13.06 0.09
N ARG A 139 15.54 -12.35 0.30
CA ARG A 139 14.18 -12.91 0.37
C ARG A 139 14.09 -14.10 1.32
N SER A 140 14.76 -14.03 2.46
CA SER A 140 14.92 -15.15 3.41
C SER A 140 13.57 -15.65 3.94
N ALA A 141 13.40 -16.98 4.04
CA ALA A 141 12.24 -17.61 4.68
C ALA A 141 12.08 -17.20 6.15
N ALA A 142 13.17 -16.83 6.83
CA ALA A 142 13.11 -16.36 8.22
C ALA A 142 12.28 -15.09 8.36
N ALA A 143 12.31 -14.19 7.37
CA ALA A 143 11.55 -12.94 7.41
C ALA A 143 10.02 -13.16 7.43
N ASP A 144 9.54 -14.27 6.87
CA ASP A 144 8.10 -14.60 6.85
C ASP A 144 7.51 -14.84 8.23
N THR A 145 8.34 -15.24 9.20
CA THR A 145 7.90 -15.64 10.54
C THR A 145 8.57 -14.83 11.65
N ASP A 146 9.45 -13.89 11.31
CA ASP A 146 10.10 -13.00 12.28
C ASP A 146 9.09 -11.96 12.81
N LEU A 147 8.53 -12.27 13.98
CA LEU A 147 7.55 -11.40 14.65
C LEU A 147 8.12 -10.03 15.02
N LYS A 148 9.43 -9.93 15.30
CA LYS A 148 10.06 -8.63 15.61
C LYS A 148 10.07 -7.76 14.36
N LEU A 149 10.49 -8.30 13.22
CA LEU A 149 10.41 -7.60 11.93
C LEU A 149 8.97 -7.14 11.65
N HIS A 150 7.99 -8.03 11.80
CA HIS A 150 6.59 -7.70 11.50
C HIS A 150 6.06 -6.58 12.38
N ASN A 151 6.44 -6.57 13.67
CA ASN A 151 6.05 -5.54 14.61
C ASN A 151 6.72 -4.19 14.31
N VAL A 152 8.01 -4.19 13.96
CA VAL A 152 8.71 -2.96 13.56
C VAL A 152 8.13 -2.40 12.26
N LEU A 153 7.78 -3.25 11.28
CA LEU A 153 7.07 -2.82 10.07
C LEU A 153 5.73 -2.17 10.40
N ARG A 154 4.89 -2.80 11.23
CA ARG A 154 3.61 -2.21 11.71
C ARG A 154 3.84 -0.84 12.35
N ALA A 155 4.79 -0.75 13.28
CA ALA A 155 5.06 0.48 14.00
C ALA A 155 5.66 1.58 13.14
N SER A 156 6.42 1.23 12.10
CA SER A 156 6.94 2.23 11.18
C SER A 156 5.83 3.00 10.46
N ALA A 157 4.63 2.45 10.33
CA ALA A 157 3.47 3.18 9.80
C ALA A 157 3.03 4.38 10.65
N ASP A 158 3.45 4.46 11.93
CA ASP A 158 3.21 5.63 12.79
C ASP A 158 4.15 6.78 12.46
N ASP A 159 5.28 6.50 11.81
CA ASP A 159 6.22 7.50 11.32
C ASP A 159 5.70 8.13 10.00
N PRO A 160 5.47 9.46 9.94
CA PRO A 160 5.14 10.13 8.68
C PRO A 160 6.15 9.86 7.56
N VAL A 161 7.44 9.73 7.88
CA VAL A 161 8.48 9.44 6.88
C VAL A 161 8.23 8.11 6.17
N MET A 162 7.81 7.07 6.90
CA MET A 162 7.47 5.79 6.29
C MET A 162 6.24 5.91 5.38
N ARG A 163 5.23 6.69 5.78
CA ARG A 163 4.03 6.91 4.96
C ARG A 163 4.38 7.62 3.66
N ASP A 164 5.22 8.65 3.74
CA ASP A 164 5.70 9.38 2.55
C ASP A 164 6.54 8.47 1.64
N VAL A 165 7.41 7.63 2.21
CA VAL A 165 8.20 6.64 1.45
C VAL A 165 7.31 5.61 0.76
N GLN A 166 6.29 5.07 1.45
CA GLN A 166 5.32 4.17 0.82
C GLN A 166 4.58 4.88 -0.32
N ASP A 167 4.09 6.11 -0.10
CA ASP A 167 3.37 6.84 -1.13
C ASP A 167 4.24 7.13 -2.36
N ALA A 168 5.48 7.59 -2.17
CA ALA A 168 6.42 7.78 -3.27
C ALA A 168 6.73 6.47 -4.00
N PHE A 169 6.94 5.37 -3.27
CA PHE A 169 7.22 4.05 -3.85
C PHE A 169 6.09 3.57 -4.77
N PHE A 170 4.83 3.65 -4.30
CA PHE A 170 3.68 3.25 -5.10
C PHE A 170 3.37 4.26 -6.20
N ASP A 171 3.72 5.52 -6.01
CA ASP A 171 3.58 6.52 -7.05
C ASP A 171 4.51 6.25 -8.23
N ASP A 172 5.77 5.93 -7.96
CA ASP A 172 6.75 5.52 -8.97
C ASP A 172 6.29 4.27 -9.73
N ALA A 173 5.80 3.27 -8.99
CA ALA A 173 5.46 1.98 -9.56
C ALA A 173 4.12 1.95 -10.33
N TYR A 174 3.14 2.78 -9.94
CA TYR A 174 1.76 2.67 -10.46
C TYR A 174 1.15 4.01 -10.87
N TRP A 175 1.19 5.03 -10.00
CA TRP A 175 0.51 6.31 -10.27
C TRP A 175 1.13 7.06 -11.45
N ASN A 176 2.43 7.29 -11.40
CA ASN A 176 3.18 8.04 -12.40
C ASN A 176 3.12 7.37 -13.79
N PRO A 177 3.29 6.02 -13.92
CA PRO A 177 3.03 5.32 -15.17
C PRO A 177 1.60 5.50 -15.69
N ALA A 178 0.58 5.37 -14.82
CA ALA A 178 -0.82 5.52 -15.21
C ALA A 178 -1.13 6.94 -15.69
N LEU A 179 -0.65 7.96 -14.98
CA LEU A 179 -0.83 9.36 -15.36
C LEU A 179 -0.16 9.67 -16.70
N ARG A 180 1.06 9.14 -16.95
CA ARG A 180 1.72 9.25 -18.26
C ARG A 180 0.92 8.55 -19.37
N ALA A 181 0.39 7.36 -19.09
CA ALA A 181 -0.41 6.62 -20.05
C ALA A 181 -1.70 7.37 -20.42
N ALA A 182 -2.42 7.91 -19.43
CA ALA A 182 -3.60 8.75 -19.63
C ALA A 182 -3.27 9.99 -20.48
N THR A 183 -2.19 10.67 -20.13
CA THR A 183 -1.69 11.86 -20.82
C THR A 183 -1.44 11.63 -22.31
N ARG A 184 -0.77 10.53 -22.65
CA ARG A 184 -0.44 10.19 -24.05
C ARG A 184 -1.68 10.00 -24.91
N LEU A 185 -2.77 9.51 -24.31
CA LEU A 185 -4.04 9.35 -25.00
C LEU A 185 -4.88 10.64 -25.01
N GLY A 186 -4.45 11.70 -24.33
CA GLY A 186 -5.20 12.95 -24.20
C GLY A 186 -6.28 12.93 -23.10
N ILE A 187 -6.24 11.95 -22.20
CA ILE A 187 -7.15 11.84 -21.03
C ILE A 187 -6.63 12.80 -19.95
N ARG A 188 -7.45 13.77 -19.55
CA ARG A 188 -7.05 14.83 -18.60
C ARG A 188 -8.02 15.03 -17.44
N SER A 189 -9.25 14.55 -17.54
CA SER A 189 -10.21 14.65 -16.43
C SER A 189 -9.73 13.82 -15.24
N PRO A 190 -9.89 14.33 -14.00
CA PRO A 190 -9.60 13.55 -12.79
C PRO A 190 -10.26 12.17 -12.76
N LEU A 191 -11.53 12.06 -13.19
CA LEU A 191 -12.23 10.78 -13.26
C LEU A 191 -11.62 9.84 -14.30
N GLY A 192 -11.28 10.35 -15.48
CA GLY A 192 -10.61 9.58 -16.52
C GLY A 192 -9.26 9.03 -16.03
N VAL A 193 -8.44 9.87 -15.38
CA VAL A 193 -7.18 9.45 -14.76
C VAL A 193 -7.41 8.38 -13.67
N ALA A 194 -8.45 8.51 -12.85
CA ALA A 194 -8.79 7.49 -11.84
C ALA A 194 -9.12 6.13 -12.48
N VAL A 195 -9.84 6.11 -13.60
CA VAL A 195 -10.15 4.88 -14.37
C VAL A 195 -8.87 4.25 -14.92
N VAL A 196 -7.96 5.05 -15.49
CA VAL A 196 -6.65 4.56 -15.98
C VAL A 196 -5.83 4.00 -14.83
N TYR A 197 -5.76 4.72 -13.71
CA TYR A 197 -5.00 4.32 -12.53
C TYR A 197 -5.49 2.99 -11.94
N ASP A 198 -6.80 2.84 -11.71
CA ASP A 198 -7.37 1.56 -11.24
C ASP A 198 -7.04 0.41 -12.20
N SER A 199 -7.11 0.64 -13.52
CA SER A 199 -6.76 -0.41 -14.47
C SER A 199 -5.27 -0.72 -14.53
N TRP A 200 -4.42 0.23 -14.20
CA TRP A 200 -2.98 0.03 -14.09
C TRP A 200 -2.63 -0.80 -12.87
N VAL A 201 -3.24 -0.50 -11.72
CA VAL A 201 -3.09 -1.27 -10.47
C VAL A 201 -3.61 -2.70 -10.65
N HIS A 202 -4.75 -2.87 -11.32
CA HIS A 202 -5.28 -4.19 -11.66
C HIS A 202 -4.45 -4.94 -12.72
N GLY A 203 -3.56 -4.25 -13.44
CA GLY A 203 -2.76 -4.84 -14.52
C GLY A 203 -3.51 -5.08 -15.84
N SER A 204 -4.76 -4.64 -15.97
CA SER A 204 -5.59 -4.84 -17.18
C SER A 204 -5.55 -3.67 -18.16
N TRP A 205 -4.74 -2.64 -17.92
CA TRP A 205 -4.81 -1.38 -18.68
C TRP A 205 -4.63 -1.58 -20.18
N ALA A 206 -3.55 -2.24 -20.59
CA ALA A 206 -3.13 -2.31 -21.98
C ALA A 206 -4.10 -3.14 -22.84
N LEU A 207 -4.43 -4.36 -22.39
CA LEU A 207 -5.46 -5.23 -22.98
C LEU A 207 -6.79 -4.50 -23.21
N LEU A 208 -7.30 -3.79 -22.18
CA LEU A 208 -8.61 -3.16 -22.23
C LEU A 208 -8.56 -1.83 -23.00
N ARG A 209 -7.42 -1.14 -22.99
CA ARG A 209 -7.17 0.06 -23.80
C ARG A 209 -7.26 -0.32 -25.28
N ASP A 210 -6.53 -1.33 -25.70
CA ASP A 210 -6.45 -1.71 -27.11
C ASP A 210 -7.78 -2.26 -27.64
N ARG A 211 -8.49 -3.05 -26.82
CA ARG A 211 -9.86 -3.45 -27.13
C ARG A 211 -10.79 -2.26 -27.31
N THR A 212 -10.68 -1.24 -26.45
CA THR A 212 -11.52 -0.03 -26.56
C THR A 212 -11.12 0.82 -27.76
N MET A 213 -9.82 0.92 -28.07
CA MET A 213 -9.30 1.67 -29.22
C MET A 213 -9.73 1.07 -30.57
N ALA A 214 -10.03 -0.22 -30.63
CA ALA A 214 -10.58 -0.87 -31.83
C ALA A 214 -11.95 -0.31 -32.23
N ASP A 215 -12.75 0.18 -31.26
CA ASP A 215 -14.07 0.78 -31.50
C ASP A 215 -14.01 2.32 -31.67
N GLY A 216 -12.82 2.91 -31.58
CA GLY A 216 -12.56 4.34 -31.77
C GLY A 216 -11.53 4.91 -30.79
N THR A 217 -10.74 5.87 -31.25
CA THR A 217 -9.70 6.51 -30.44
C THR A 217 -10.25 7.63 -29.56
N VAL A 218 -9.50 8.03 -28.52
CA VAL A 218 -9.84 9.20 -27.69
C VAL A 218 -9.98 10.47 -28.55
N GLN A 219 -9.15 10.62 -29.58
CA GLN A 219 -9.17 11.78 -30.48
C GLN A 219 -10.42 11.82 -31.36
N GLN A 220 -10.97 10.66 -31.73
CA GLN A 220 -12.16 10.54 -32.54
C GLN A 220 -13.44 10.74 -31.73
N LEU A 221 -13.48 10.19 -30.52
CA LEU A 221 -14.69 10.11 -29.69
C LEU A 221 -14.79 11.24 -28.65
N GLY A 222 -13.67 11.85 -28.28
CA GLY A 222 -13.55 12.67 -27.09
C GLY A 222 -13.39 11.85 -25.83
N GLU A 223 -12.76 12.44 -24.82
CA GLU A 223 -12.44 11.77 -23.55
C GLU A 223 -13.67 11.18 -22.84
N PRO A 224 -14.79 11.92 -22.63
CA PRO A 224 -15.92 11.39 -21.86
C PRO A 224 -16.55 10.13 -22.47
N GLU A 225 -16.71 10.10 -23.80
CA GLU A 225 -17.28 8.96 -24.52
C GLU A 225 -16.30 7.78 -24.52
N TRP A 226 -15.01 8.03 -24.76
CA TRP A 226 -14.02 6.96 -24.75
C TRP A 226 -13.89 6.29 -23.36
N ILE A 227 -13.86 7.08 -22.29
CA ILE A 227 -13.82 6.55 -20.90
C ILE A 227 -15.08 5.75 -20.58
N GLN A 228 -16.26 6.20 -21.02
CA GLN A 228 -17.50 5.44 -20.87
C GLN A 228 -17.44 4.08 -21.56
N ARG A 229 -16.92 4.02 -22.79
CA ARG A 229 -16.71 2.77 -23.51
C ARG A 229 -15.70 1.89 -22.80
N TYR A 230 -14.57 2.46 -22.38
CA TYR A 230 -13.54 1.73 -21.64
C TYR A 230 -14.11 1.04 -20.39
N VAL A 231 -14.86 1.78 -19.57
CA VAL A 231 -15.47 1.25 -18.35
C VAL A 231 -16.46 0.13 -18.67
N ARG A 232 -17.25 0.27 -19.74
CA ARG A 232 -18.18 -0.80 -20.19
C ARG A 232 -17.42 -2.05 -20.65
N THR A 233 -16.43 -1.89 -21.54
CA THR A 233 -15.59 -2.98 -22.04
C THR A 233 -14.91 -3.74 -20.91
N ARG A 234 -14.35 -3.01 -19.93
CA ARG A 234 -13.70 -3.63 -18.77
C ARG A 234 -14.70 -4.30 -17.83
N ARG A 235 -15.89 -3.72 -17.65
CA ARG A 235 -16.96 -4.33 -16.87
C ARG A 235 -17.39 -5.67 -17.47
N ASP A 236 -17.64 -5.72 -18.77
CA ASP A 236 -18.09 -6.94 -19.46
C ASP A 236 -17.01 -8.02 -19.45
N TRP A 237 -15.75 -7.63 -19.64
CA TRP A 237 -14.61 -8.52 -19.49
C TRP A 237 -14.49 -9.09 -18.06
N LEU A 238 -14.63 -8.25 -17.03
CA LEU A 238 -14.61 -8.72 -15.64
C LEU A 238 -15.79 -9.65 -15.35
N ALA A 239 -17.00 -9.31 -15.79
CA ALA A 239 -18.21 -10.09 -15.51
C ALA A 239 -18.18 -11.47 -16.17
N THR A 240 -17.53 -11.60 -17.32
CA THR A 240 -17.44 -12.85 -18.09
C THR A 240 -16.08 -13.55 -17.92
N HIS A 241 -15.19 -13.02 -17.09
CA HIS A 241 -13.84 -13.56 -16.94
C HIS A 241 -13.86 -15.00 -16.41
N PRO A 242 -13.05 -15.94 -16.92
CA PRO A 242 -13.01 -17.32 -16.41
C PRO A 242 -12.57 -17.41 -14.93
N ASN A 243 -11.66 -16.53 -14.50
CA ASN A 243 -11.25 -16.43 -13.09
C ASN A 243 -12.36 -15.81 -12.22
N ALA A 244 -12.90 -16.61 -11.29
CA ALA A 244 -13.96 -16.20 -10.36
C ALA A 244 -13.58 -15.04 -9.44
N LEU A 245 -12.31 -14.94 -9.03
CA LEU A 245 -11.83 -13.85 -8.18
C LEU A 245 -11.89 -12.52 -8.92
N LEU A 246 -11.58 -12.50 -10.23
CA LEU A 246 -11.71 -11.31 -11.06
C LEU A 246 -13.18 -10.93 -11.28
N ARG A 247 -14.09 -11.90 -11.38
CA ARG A 247 -15.53 -11.60 -11.45
C ARG A 247 -16.05 -10.86 -10.21
N GLN A 248 -15.45 -11.10 -9.05
CA GLN A 248 -15.82 -10.40 -7.81
C GLN A 248 -15.42 -8.92 -7.81
N THR A 249 -14.59 -8.44 -8.76
CA THR A 249 -14.15 -7.04 -8.83
C THR A 249 -14.97 -6.17 -9.78
N VAL A 250 -16.03 -6.72 -10.40
CA VAL A 250 -16.96 -5.98 -11.29
C VAL A 250 -17.50 -4.69 -10.65
N TYR A 251 -17.72 -4.70 -9.33
CA TYR A 251 -18.24 -3.54 -8.58
C TYR A 251 -17.39 -2.27 -8.77
N ARG A 252 -16.11 -2.40 -9.12
CA ARG A 252 -15.22 -1.26 -9.40
C ARG A 252 -15.72 -0.47 -10.60
N MET A 253 -16.11 -1.18 -11.66
CA MET A 253 -16.65 -0.56 -12.86
C MET A 253 -18.05 -0.02 -12.61
N ASP A 254 -18.87 -0.71 -11.80
CA ASP A 254 -20.18 -0.16 -11.38
C ASP A 254 -20.01 1.15 -10.59
N ALA A 255 -18.95 1.28 -9.80
CA ALA A 255 -18.64 2.53 -9.10
C ALA A 255 -18.23 3.65 -10.06
N PHE A 256 -17.37 3.38 -11.05
CA PHE A 256 -17.04 4.37 -12.07
C PHE A 256 -18.24 4.75 -12.94
N GLN A 257 -19.10 3.80 -13.32
CA GLN A 257 -20.34 4.09 -14.05
C GLN A 257 -21.25 5.05 -13.27
N ARG A 258 -21.36 4.88 -11.95
CA ARG A 258 -22.11 5.83 -11.11
C ARG A 258 -21.49 7.22 -11.11
N LEU A 259 -20.17 7.33 -10.99
CA LEU A 259 -19.47 8.63 -11.03
C LEU A 259 -19.64 9.33 -12.38
N ILE A 260 -19.55 8.58 -13.48
CA ILE A 260 -19.83 9.08 -14.84
C ILE A 260 -21.29 9.56 -14.93
N ALA A 261 -22.26 8.77 -14.47
CA ALA A 261 -23.67 9.12 -14.53
C ALA A 261 -24.02 10.36 -13.68
N GLN A 262 -23.20 10.67 -12.68
CA GLN A 262 -23.29 11.87 -11.85
C GLN A 262 -22.52 13.08 -12.42
N ASP A 263 -21.95 12.95 -13.63
CA ASP A 263 -21.11 13.96 -14.26
C ASP A 263 -19.89 14.38 -13.41
N ALA A 264 -19.39 13.47 -12.57
CA ALA A 264 -18.32 13.72 -11.60
C ALA A 264 -16.91 13.74 -12.24
N TRP A 265 -16.76 14.24 -13.47
CA TRP A 265 -15.50 14.23 -14.22
C TRP A 265 -14.35 14.95 -13.51
N GLY A 266 -14.69 16.02 -12.79
CA GLY A 266 -13.73 16.80 -11.99
C GLY A 266 -13.39 16.19 -10.63
N LEU A 267 -14.05 15.10 -10.23
CA LEU A 267 -13.96 14.50 -8.88
C LEU A 267 -14.13 15.54 -7.75
N ALA A 268 -15.06 16.49 -7.92
CA ALA A 268 -15.33 17.51 -6.91
C ALA A 268 -15.64 16.89 -5.53
N LEU A 269 -15.04 17.43 -4.47
CA LEU A 269 -15.24 16.95 -3.10
C LEU A 269 -16.38 17.73 -2.42
N PRO A 270 -17.17 17.06 -1.55
CA PRO A 270 -17.10 15.65 -1.23
C PRO A 270 -17.74 14.77 -2.31
N LEU A 271 -17.26 13.53 -2.46
CA LEU A 271 -17.93 12.49 -3.24
C LEU A 271 -18.06 11.19 -2.44
N VAL A 272 -19.08 10.40 -2.75
CA VAL A 272 -19.32 9.11 -2.09
C VAL A 272 -19.03 7.97 -3.05
N VAL A 273 -18.12 7.09 -2.65
CA VAL A 273 -17.78 5.88 -3.41
C VAL A 273 -17.95 4.68 -2.50
N ARG A 274 -18.81 3.74 -2.90
CA ARG A 274 -19.12 2.52 -2.14
C ARG A 274 -19.54 2.78 -0.68
N GLY A 275 -20.26 3.86 -0.43
CA GLY A 275 -20.75 4.22 0.91
C GLY A 275 -19.72 4.91 1.80
N ALA A 276 -18.50 5.14 1.31
CA ALA A 276 -17.49 5.94 2.00
C ALA A 276 -17.39 7.33 1.37
N GLU A 277 -17.25 8.36 2.22
CA GLU A 277 -17.04 9.74 1.78
C GLU A 277 -15.55 10.01 1.53
N ILE A 278 -15.24 10.51 0.35
CA ILE A 278 -13.97 11.16 0.03
C ILE A 278 -14.20 12.66 0.15
N SER A 279 -13.53 13.28 1.13
CA SER A 279 -13.57 14.72 1.42
C SER A 279 -12.18 15.20 1.84
N LEU A 280 -11.98 16.51 1.96
CA LEU A 280 -10.70 17.04 2.47
C LEU A 280 -10.37 16.48 3.86
N ALA A 281 -11.39 16.27 4.70
CA ALA A 281 -11.24 15.68 6.02
C ALA A 281 -10.78 14.22 5.94
N SER A 282 -11.43 13.38 5.12
CA SER A 282 -11.01 11.96 5.01
C SER A 282 -9.68 11.77 4.28
N LEU A 283 -9.31 12.69 3.39
CA LEU A 283 -8.00 12.69 2.72
C LEU A 283 -6.86 13.17 3.64
N ALA A 284 -7.15 14.06 4.59
CA ALA A 284 -6.19 14.55 5.59
C ALA A 284 -6.17 13.70 6.88
N ALA A 285 -7.12 12.77 7.05
CA ALA A 285 -7.20 11.92 8.23
C ALA A 285 -5.97 11.02 8.38
N LEU A 286 -5.63 10.74 9.64
CA LEU A 286 -4.65 9.72 9.98
C LEU A 286 -5.13 8.36 9.42
N PRO A 287 -4.29 7.63 8.65
CA PRO A 287 -4.72 6.35 8.09
C PRO A 287 -5.09 5.34 9.20
N PRO A 288 -6.01 4.40 8.91
CA PRO A 288 -6.26 3.27 9.79
C PRO A 288 -4.96 2.56 10.22
N GLY A 289 -4.87 2.22 11.51
CA GLY A 289 -3.71 1.52 12.06
C GLY A 289 -2.46 2.40 12.26
N CYS A 290 -2.52 3.69 11.95
CA CYS A 290 -1.49 4.68 12.28
C CYS A 290 -1.87 5.46 13.54
N TYR A 291 -0.88 5.85 14.32
CA TYR A 291 -1.03 6.62 15.56
C TYR A 291 0.03 7.72 15.66
N ASP A 292 -0.39 8.95 15.95
CA ASP A 292 0.47 10.10 16.26
C ASP A 292 0.58 10.38 17.78
N GLY A 293 -0.28 9.75 18.57
CA GLY A 293 -0.27 9.80 20.01
C GLY A 293 -1.28 8.83 20.64
N PRO A 294 -1.51 8.93 21.96
CA PRO A 294 -0.70 9.66 22.93
C PRO A 294 0.73 9.13 23.03
N GLN A 295 1.65 9.90 23.61
CA GLN A 295 3.04 9.47 23.84
C GLN A 295 3.14 8.55 25.07
N PRO A 296 4.08 7.59 25.12
CA PRO A 296 4.31 6.76 26.31
C PRO A 296 4.47 7.61 27.58
N GLY A 297 3.82 7.20 28.67
CA GLY A 297 3.89 7.87 29.96
C GLY A 297 2.89 9.03 30.14
N THR A 298 2.17 9.44 29.10
CA THR A 298 1.13 10.48 29.22
C THR A 298 -0.15 9.99 29.88
N ARG A 299 -0.36 8.67 29.94
CA ARG A 299 -1.47 8.01 30.64
C ARG A 299 -1.09 6.59 31.06
N VAL A 300 -1.84 6.06 32.02
CA VAL A 300 -1.75 4.67 32.44
C VAL A 300 -2.45 3.76 31.43
N LEU A 301 -1.85 2.62 31.08
CA LEU A 301 -2.47 1.63 30.19
C LEU A 301 -3.03 0.44 30.97
N SER A 302 -4.31 0.15 30.76
CA SER A 302 -5.03 -0.95 31.40
C SER A 302 -6.19 -1.44 30.52
N VAL A 303 -6.69 -2.64 30.78
CA VAL A 303 -7.88 -3.14 30.08
C VAL A 303 -9.10 -2.35 30.55
N GLN A 304 -9.79 -1.70 29.63
CA GLN A 304 -11.00 -0.91 29.88
C GLN A 304 -11.94 -0.88 28.67
N ALA A 305 -13.13 -0.31 28.82
CA ALA A 305 -14.10 -0.14 27.74
C ALA A 305 -14.35 1.36 27.48
N PRO A 306 -14.07 1.89 26.28
CA PRO A 306 -13.44 1.23 25.12
C PRO A 306 -11.94 0.92 25.35
N LEU A 307 -11.41 -0.10 24.65
CA LEU A 307 -9.98 -0.44 24.73
C LEU A 307 -9.12 0.76 24.35
N GLN A 308 -8.02 0.97 25.08
CA GLN A 308 -7.05 2.01 24.76
C GLN A 308 -6.35 1.68 23.44
N ARG A 309 -6.19 2.72 22.62
CA ARG A 309 -5.46 2.68 21.35
C ARG A 309 -4.51 3.85 21.27
N GLY A 310 -3.37 3.68 20.62
CA GLY A 310 -2.44 4.78 20.42
C GLY A 310 -0.99 4.36 20.24
N LEU A 311 -0.17 5.37 19.97
CA LEU A 311 1.27 5.22 19.81
C LEU A 311 1.92 4.70 21.10
N ASP A 312 1.46 5.18 22.26
CA ASP A 312 1.87 4.69 23.58
C ASP A 312 1.69 3.18 23.73
N VAL A 313 0.53 2.66 23.35
CA VAL A 313 0.24 1.23 23.36
C VAL A 313 1.17 0.48 22.42
N ARG A 314 1.35 0.96 21.18
CA ARG A 314 2.18 0.26 20.20
C ARG A 314 3.64 0.22 20.65
N LEU A 315 4.17 1.28 21.25
CA LEU A 315 5.54 1.31 21.75
C LEU A 315 5.75 0.37 22.94
N VAL A 316 4.75 0.19 23.80
CA VAL A 316 4.79 -0.85 24.85
C VAL A 316 4.80 -2.25 24.24
N GLN A 317 3.95 -2.50 23.24
CA GLN A 317 3.92 -3.80 22.55
C GLN A 317 5.25 -4.07 21.82
N LEU A 318 5.86 -3.06 21.18
CA LEU A 318 7.20 -3.18 20.59
C LEU A 318 8.25 -3.52 21.65
N ALA A 319 8.24 -2.81 22.77
CA ALA A 319 9.18 -3.04 23.85
C ALA A 319 9.05 -4.46 24.45
N LEU A 320 7.82 -4.98 24.58
CA LEU A 320 7.56 -6.37 24.97
C LEU A 320 8.06 -7.36 23.89
N SER A 321 7.84 -7.04 22.61
CA SER A 321 8.33 -7.83 21.48
C SER A 321 9.86 -7.93 21.49
N ASP A 322 10.56 -6.84 21.83
CA ASP A 322 12.02 -6.80 21.92
C ASP A 322 12.55 -7.74 23.02
N GLN A 323 11.81 -7.86 24.13
CA GLN A 323 12.05 -8.81 25.23
C GLN A 323 11.67 -10.27 24.88
N GLY A 324 11.26 -10.55 23.63
CA GLY A 324 10.94 -11.90 23.17
C GLY A 324 9.52 -12.36 23.48
N CYS A 325 8.63 -11.46 23.88
CA CYS A 325 7.22 -11.78 24.03
C CYS A 325 6.55 -12.00 22.67
N ASP A 326 5.73 -13.04 22.56
CA ASP A 326 4.82 -13.23 21.43
C ASP A 326 3.66 -12.23 21.54
N VAL A 327 3.82 -11.09 20.89
CA VAL A 327 2.87 -9.98 20.90
C VAL A 327 2.74 -9.42 19.50
N ARG A 328 1.53 -9.03 19.13
CA ARG A 328 1.29 -8.22 17.94
C ARG A 328 1.29 -6.74 18.33
N ALA A 329 2.14 -5.94 17.70
CA ALA A 329 2.19 -4.49 17.88
C ALA A 329 1.08 -3.77 17.10
N ASP A 330 -0.20 -4.10 17.38
CA ASP A 330 -1.37 -3.53 16.70
C ASP A 330 -1.76 -2.14 17.22
N GLY A 331 -1.23 -1.71 18.36
CA GLY A 331 -1.56 -0.45 19.02
C GLY A 331 -2.86 -0.49 19.82
N ILE A 332 -3.35 -1.68 20.19
CA ILE A 332 -4.58 -1.88 20.98
C ILE A 332 -4.26 -2.58 22.31
N PHE A 333 -4.57 -1.94 23.44
CA PHE A 333 -4.28 -2.48 24.75
C PHE A 333 -5.43 -3.38 25.21
N GLY A 334 -5.35 -4.67 24.87
CA GLY A 334 -6.31 -5.70 25.27
C GLY A 334 -5.78 -6.65 26.35
N ASN A 335 -6.55 -7.70 26.62
CA ASN A 335 -6.20 -8.74 27.60
C ASN A 335 -4.82 -9.37 27.32
N ALA A 336 -4.47 -9.59 26.05
CA ALA A 336 -3.15 -10.14 25.68
C ALA A 336 -2.01 -9.21 26.11
N SER A 337 -2.11 -7.91 25.82
CA SER A 337 -1.11 -6.92 26.27
C SER A 337 -1.02 -6.85 27.79
N ALA A 338 -2.16 -6.88 28.49
CA ALA A 338 -2.18 -6.85 29.96
C ALA A 338 -1.52 -8.09 30.59
N GLN A 339 -1.74 -9.28 30.04
CA GLN A 339 -1.08 -10.51 30.49
C GLN A 339 0.43 -10.45 30.32
N LEU A 340 0.91 -9.92 29.18
CA LEU A 340 2.34 -9.74 28.93
C LEU A 340 2.97 -8.68 29.83
N VAL A 341 2.27 -7.57 30.08
CA VAL A 341 2.70 -6.57 31.06
C VAL A 341 2.82 -7.19 32.45
N ARG A 342 1.84 -8.01 32.88
CA ARG A 342 1.92 -8.72 34.16
C ARG A 342 3.13 -9.66 34.24
N ALA A 343 3.37 -10.42 33.17
CA ALA A 343 4.53 -11.31 33.11
C ALA A 343 5.85 -10.52 33.17
N PHE A 344 5.94 -9.40 32.47
CA PHE A 344 7.09 -8.51 32.53
C PHE A 344 7.30 -7.93 33.94
N GLN A 345 6.22 -7.48 34.60
CA GLN A 345 6.26 -6.97 35.97
C GLN A 345 6.81 -8.01 36.94
N ARG A 346 6.29 -9.24 36.89
CA ARG A 346 6.78 -10.37 37.68
C ARG A 346 8.28 -10.61 37.47
N GLY A 347 8.72 -10.62 36.21
CA GLY A 347 10.12 -10.85 35.86
C GLY A 347 11.08 -9.70 36.23
N ASN A 348 10.54 -8.54 36.59
CA ASN A 348 11.32 -7.33 36.92
C ASN A 348 11.07 -6.83 38.35
N GLU A 349 10.52 -7.67 39.24
CA GLU A 349 10.26 -7.34 40.64
C GLU A 349 9.35 -6.11 40.83
N LEU A 350 8.44 -5.89 39.88
CA LEU A 350 7.40 -4.86 39.95
C LEU A 350 6.07 -5.47 40.42
N PRO A 351 5.16 -4.66 41.01
CA PRO A 351 3.81 -5.13 41.33
C PRO A 351 3.07 -5.68 40.09
N GLU A 352 2.55 -6.90 40.18
CA GLU A 352 1.88 -7.65 39.09
C GLU A 352 0.47 -7.14 38.73
N THR A 353 0.32 -5.84 38.56
CA THR A 353 -0.97 -5.17 38.36
C THR A 353 -1.60 -5.44 37.00
N ALA A 354 -0.83 -5.89 36.00
CA ALA A 354 -1.22 -5.92 34.57
C ALA A 354 -1.49 -4.53 33.98
N VAL A 355 -1.07 -3.47 34.69
CA VAL A 355 -1.25 -2.08 34.34
C VAL A 355 0.11 -1.50 33.98
N ALA A 356 0.26 -0.92 32.79
CA ALA A 356 1.49 -0.23 32.42
C ALA A 356 1.44 1.20 32.96
N ASP A 357 1.86 1.35 34.22
CA ASP A 357 2.04 2.63 34.91
C ASP A 357 3.43 3.23 34.61
N ALA A 358 3.72 4.41 35.16
CA ALA A 358 4.98 5.12 34.90
C ALA A 358 6.22 4.29 35.28
N ALA A 359 6.18 3.54 36.39
CA ALA A 359 7.29 2.69 36.81
C ALA A 359 7.51 1.52 35.86
N THR A 360 6.42 0.86 35.44
CA THR A 360 6.46 -0.23 34.46
C THR A 360 6.99 0.26 33.12
N LEU A 361 6.51 1.41 32.63
CA LEU A 361 6.95 2.01 31.37
C LEU A 361 8.42 2.43 31.42
N GLN A 362 8.86 3.07 32.50
CA GLN A 362 10.26 3.47 32.68
C GLN A 362 11.17 2.24 32.64
N ARG A 363 10.82 1.17 33.36
CA ARG A 363 11.60 -0.07 33.39
C ARG A 363 11.63 -0.76 32.02
N LEU A 364 10.47 -0.88 31.36
CA LEU A 364 10.34 -1.56 30.08
C LEU A 364 11.07 -0.81 28.95
N LEU A 365 10.96 0.50 28.89
CA LEU A 365 11.59 1.30 27.83
C LEU A 365 13.09 1.45 28.03
N ALA A 366 13.59 1.47 29.28
CA ALA A 366 15.03 1.51 29.57
C ALA A 366 15.79 0.26 29.10
N LEU A 367 15.13 -0.90 29.02
CA LEU A 367 15.74 -2.14 28.52
C LEU A 367 15.89 -2.17 26.98
N ASN A 368 15.30 -1.19 26.29
CA ASN A 368 15.24 -1.12 24.84
C ASN A 368 15.84 0.19 24.28
N ALA A 369 16.52 0.97 25.13
CA ALA A 369 17.13 2.26 24.81
C ALA A 369 18.56 2.11 24.25
#